data_AF-D5WR14-F1
#
_entry.id   AF-D5WR14-F1
#
_cell.length_a   1.000
_cell.length_b   1.000
_cell.length_c   1.000
_cell.angle_alpha   90.00
_cell.angle_beta   90.00
_cell.angle_gamma   90.00
#
_symmetry.space_group_name_H-M   'P 1'
#
loop_
_entity.id
_entity.type
_entity.pdbx_description
1 polymer ?
#
loop_
_entity_poly.entity_id
_entity_poly.type
_entity_poly.pdbx_seq_one_letter_code
_entity_poly.pdbx_strand_id
1 'polypeptide(L)'
;MTTGEAKKMLGVSSVNTVKRWVAEGKLEARKFGETGWMRISVESIQRLLRSGDKNVQAFQNLKRRADAMADLDFDLTEEDLDAMSDRQMGQLPWKEEKKETEK
;
A
#
# COMPACT_ATOMS: atom_id res chain seq x y z
N MET A 1 -8.67 -7.00 20.47
CA MET A 1 -8.58 -7.35 19.04
C MET A 1 -7.14 -7.71 18.68
N THR A 2 -6.91 -8.59 17.71
CA THR A 2 -5.55 -8.95 17.21
C THR A 2 -4.99 -7.87 16.27
N THR A 3 -3.69 -7.92 16.00
CA THR A 3 -3.03 -7.00 15.06
C THR A 3 -3.53 -7.15 13.61
N GLY A 4 -3.92 -8.36 13.21
CA GLY A 4 -4.48 -8.64 11.88
C GLY A 4 -5.90 -8.07 11.68
N GLU A 5 -6.74 -8.15 12.71
CA GLU A 5 -8.07 -7.53 12.69
C GLU A 5 -7.96 -5.99 12.73
N ALA A 6 -7.02 -5.46 13.52
CA ALA A 6 -6.73 -4.02 13.54
C ALA A 6 -6.29 -3.50 12.17
N LYS A 7 -5.46 -4.27 11.45
CA LYS A 7 -5.04 -3.94 10.07
C LYS A 7 -6.26 -3.74 9.17
N LYS A 8 -7.24 -4.67 9.23
CA LYS A 8 -8.46 -4.60 8.42
C LYS A 8 -9.30 -3.38 8.78
N MET A 9 -9.55 -3.12 10.07
CA MET A 9 -10.34 -1.98 10.53
C MET A 9 -9.71 -0.62 10.18
N LEU A 10 -8.38 -0.51 10.30
CA LEU A 10 -7.66 0.72 10.00
C LEU A 10 -7.47 0.94 8.49
N GLY A 11 -7.65 -0.10 7.67
CA GLY A 11 -7.42 -0.02 6.23
C GLY A 11 -5.94 0.08 5.85
N VAL A 12 -5.03 -0.38 6.70
CA VAL A 12 -3.57 -0.38 6.41
C VAL A 12 -3.15 -1.67 5.73
N SER A 13 -2.13 -1.58 4.87
CA SER A 13 -1.61 -2.72 4.10
C SER A 13 -0.80 -3.71 4.93
N SER A 14 -0.21 -3.27 6.05
CA SER A 14 0.73 -4.08 6.83
C SER A 14 0.45 -4.07 8.32
N VAL A 15 0.66 -5.24 8.94
CA VAL A 15 0.66 -5.44 10.41
C VAL A 15 1.80 -4.63 11.05
N ASN A 16 2.90 -4.38 10.33
CA ASN A 16 4.00 -3.58 10.84
C ASN A 16 3.62 -2.11 11.01
N THR A 17 2.74 -1.58 10.16
CA THR A 17 2.19 -0.23 10.33
C THR A 17 1.39 -0.13 11.64
N VAL A 18 0.61 -1.17 11.94
CA VAL A 18 -0.14 -1.25 13.21
C VAL A 18 0.81 -1.31 14.41
N LYS A 19 1.86 -2.14 14.34
CA LYS A 19 2.90 -2.20 15.41
C LYS A 19 3.62 -0.87 15.59
N ARG A 20 3.92 -0.16 14.50
CA ARG A 20 4.54 1.17 14.53
C ARG A 20 3.64 2.19 15.22
N TRP A 21 2.35 2.21 14.92
CA TRP A 21 1.41 3.11 15.60
C TRP A 21 1.21 2.79 17.08
N VAL A 22 1.36 1.53 17.47
CA VAL A 22 1.43 1.15 18.89
C VAL A 22 2.72 1.69 19.53
N ALA A 23 3.86 1.55 18.87
CA ALA A 23 5.14 2.07 19.37
C ALA A 23 5.16 3.61 19.46
N GLU A 24 4.49 4.30 18.53
CA GLU A 24 4.32 5.75 18.51
C GLU A 24 3.25 6.24 19.52
N GLY A 25 2.57 5.34 20.24
CA GLY A 25 1.53 5.69 21.22
C GLY A 25 0.19 6.13 20.61
N LYS A 26 0.03 6.04 19.28
CA LYS A 26 -1.23 6.35 18.59
C LYS A 26 -2.30 5.29 18.84
N LEU A 27 -1.89 4.05 19.05
CA LEU A 27 -2.75 2.93 19.39
C LEU A 27 -2.36 2.34 20.74
N GLU A 28 -3.36 2.08 21.58
CA GLU A 28 -3.13 1.36 22.83
C GLU A 28 -3.18 -0.13 22.55
N ALA A 29 -2.09 -0.81 22.90
CA ALA A 29 -2.03 -2.26 22.86
C ALA A 29 -1.41 -2.82 24.13
N ARG A 30 -1.92 -3.97 24.56
CA ARG A 30 -1.34 -4.78 25.63
C ARG A 30 -0.72 -6.03 25.05
N LYS A 31 0.49 -6.34 25.50
CA LYS A 31 1.07 -7.66 25.29
C LYS A 31 0.34 -8.66 26.20
N PHE A 32 0.05 -9.83 25.67
CA PHE A 32 -0.68 -10.88 26.33
C PHE A 32 0.06 -12.21 26.14
N GLY A 33 0.36 -12.87 27.26
CA GLY A 33 1.12 -14.12 27.31
C GLY A 33 2.63 -13.97 27.10
N GLU A 34 3.36 -15.02 27.47
CA GLU A 34 4.83 -15.13 27.28
C GLU A 34 5.22 -15.15 25.79
N THR A 35 4.32 -15.61 24.93
CA THR A 35 4.50 -15.69 23.47
C THR A 35 4.49 -14.31 22.79
N GLY A 36 4.28 -13.22 23.53
CA GLY A 36 4.40 -11.84 23.00
C GLY A 36 3.25 -11.41 22.08
N TRP A 37 2.08 -12.06 22.18
CA TRP A 37 0.91 -11.68 21.38
C TRP A 37 0.42 -10.30 21.78
N MET A 38 -0.02 -9.51 20.81
CA MET A 38 -0.39 -8.11 21.04
C MET A 38 -1.88 -7.93 20.81
N ARG A 39 -2.60 -7.51 21.85
CA ARG A 39 -4.02 -7.15 21.79
C ARG A 39 -4.17 -5.64 21.75
N ILE A 40 -4.86 -5.17 20.72
CA ILE A 40 -5.11 -3.76 20.48
C ILE A 40 -6.52 -3.40 20.96
N SER A 41 -6.61 -2.23 21.59
CA SER A 41 -7.88 -1.64 22.02
C SER A 41 -8.70 -1.18 20.82
N VAL A 42 -9.96 -1.60 20.76
CA VAL A 42 -10.90 -1.19 19.72
C VAL A 42 -11.22 0.30 19.87
N GLU A 43 -11.31 0.79 21.11
CA GLU A 43 -11.63 2.18 21.41
C GLU A 43 -10.54 3.13 20.89
N SER A 44 -9.26 2.79 21.07
CA SER A 44 -8.15 3.60 20.57
C SER A 44 -8.10 3.64 19.04
N ILE A 45 -8.50 2.55 18.37
CA ILE A 45 -8.63 2.51 16.91
C ILE A 45 -9.77 3.42 16.46
N GLN A 46 -10.93 3.33 17.10
CA GLN A 46 -12.06 4.21 16.78
C GLN A 46 -11.74 5.68 17.07
N ARG A 47 -10.97 5.97 18.13
CA ARG A 47 -10.47 7.31 18.44
C ARG A 47 -9.56 7.80 17.33
N LEU A 48 -8.62 6.98 16.88
CA LEU A 48 -7.69 7.31 15.79
C LEU A 48 -8.40 7.55 14.44
N LEU A 49 -9.44 6.77 14.16
CA LEU A 49 -10.29 6.95 12.98
C LEU A 49 -11.11 8.25 13.07
N ARG A 50 -11.65 8.56 14.25
CA ARG A 50 -12.44 9.79 14.50
C ARG A 50 -11.60 11.05 14.60
N SER A 51 -10.37 10.96 15.09
CA SER A 51 -9.48 12.11 15.24
C SER A 51 -8.99 12.67 13.90
N GLY A 52 -9.20 11.96 12.79
CA GLY A 52 -8.90 12.46 11.46
C GLY A 52 -7.41 12.72 11.24
N ASP A 53 -6.52 11.91 11.84
CA ASP A 53 -5.08 12.05 11.62
C ASP A 53 -4.80 11.97 10.12
N LYS A 54 -4.18 13.02 9.57
CA LYS A 54 -3.94 13.18 8.13
C LYS A 54 -3.24 11.97 7.53
N ASN A 55 -2.36 11.32 8.30
CA ASN A 55 -1.68 10.11 7.85
C ASN A 55 -2.65 8.93 7.68
N VAL A 56 -3.57 8.73 8.63
CA VAL A 56 -4.55 7.65 8.59
C VAL A 56 -5.54 7.85 7.44
N GLN A 57 -5.96 9.10 7.22
CA GLN A 57 -6.81 9.44 6.06
C GLN A 57 -6.09 9.27 4.72
N ALA A 58 -4.81 9.65 4.62
CA ALA A 58 -4.02 9.43 3.41
C ALA A 58 -3.90 7.94 3.07
N PHE A 59 -3.65 7.09 4.08
CA PHE A 59 -3.62 5.64 3.89
C PHE A 59 -4.97 5.06 3.46
N GLN A 60 -6.09 5.52 4.04
CA GLN A 60 -7.42 5.09 3.61
C GLN A 60 -7.74 5.51 2.17
N ASN A 61 -7.38 6.73 1.79
CA ASN A 61 -7.58 7.21 0.42
C ASN A 61 -6.73 6.44 -0.58
N LEU A 62 -5.48 6.13 -0.22
CA LEU A 62 -4.61 5.28 -1.04
C LEU A 62 -5.19 3.88 -1.18
N LYS A 63 -5.67 3.28 -0.09
CA LYS A 63 -6.32 1.97 -0.14
C LYS A 63 -7.56 1.99 -1.03
N ARG A 64 -8.45 2.98 -0.89
CA ARG A 64 -9.64 3.09 -1.76
C ARG A 64 -9.26 3.24 -3.24
N ARG A 65 -8.19 3.97 -3.54
CA ARG A 65 -7.69 4.09 -4.91
C ARG A 65 -7.11 2.77 -5.42
N ALA A 66 -6.37 2.04 -4.58
CA ALA A 66 -5.83 0.74 -4.93
C ALA A 66 -6.93 -0.31 -5.13
N ASP A 67 -7.94 -0.35 -4.25
CA ASP A 67 -9.10 -1.23 -4.38
C ASP A 67 -9.89 -0.88 -5.65
N ALA A 68 -10.12 0.41 -5.94
CA ALA A 68 -10.78 0.84 -7.18
C ALA A 68 -9.96 0.52 -8.44
N MET A 69 -8.64 0.49 -8.35
CA MET A 69 -7.76 0.06 -9.45
C MET A 69 -7.67 -1.46 -9.58
N ALA A 70 -7.85 -2.20 -8.49
CA ALA A 70 -7.92 -3.66 -8.52
C ALA A 70 -9.26 -4.15 -9.08
N ASP A 71 -10.35 -3.41 -8.86
CA ASP A 71 -11.65 -3.66 -9.52
C ASP A 71 -11.66 -3.25 -10.99
N LEU A 72 -10.71 -2.41 -11.43
CA LEU A 72 -10.41 -2.23 -12.84
C LEU A 72 -9.55 -3.41 -13.28
N ASP A 73 -10.22 -4.54 -13.53
CA ASP A 73 -9.68 -5.70 -14.24
C ASP A 73 -9.41 -5.25 -15.69
N PHE A 74 -8.35 -4.46 -15.88
CA PHE A 74 -7.82 -4.10 -17.17
C PHE A 74 -7.11 -5.35 -17.67
N ASP A 75 -7.88 -6.24 -18.29
CA ASP A 75 -7.34 -7.32 -19.11
C ASP A 75 -6.73 -6.62 -20.34
N LEU A 76 -5.55 -6.02 -20.15
CA LEU A 76 -4.76 -5.44 -21.22
C LEU A 76 -4.40 -6.61 -22.13
N THR A 77 -5.17 -6.75 -23.20
CA THR A 77 -4.85 -7.71 -24.23
C THR A 77 -3.50 -7.33 -24.84
N GLU A 78 -2.80 -8.31 -25.39
CA GLU A 78 -1.54 -8.07 -26.11
C GLU A 78 -1.73 -7.02 -27.22
N GLU A 79 -2.94 -6.92 -27.77
CA GLU A 79 -3.39 -5.95 -28.77
C GLU A 79 -3.52 -4.52 -28.22
N ASP A 80 -4.00 -4.34 -26.98
CA ASP A 80 -4.04 -3.04 -26.30
C ASP A 80 -2.64 -2.52 -25.94
N LEU A 81 -1.74 -3.43 -25.56
CA LEU A 81 -0.33 -3.13 -25.31
C LEU A 81 0.39 -2.71 -26.60
N ASP A 82 0.11 -3.37 -27.73
CA ASP A 82 0.70 -3.05 -29.03
C ASP A 82 0.17 -1.70 -29.57
N ALA A 83 -1.13 -1.43 -29.41
CA ALA A 83 -1.73 -0.14 -29.77
C ALA A 83 -1.20 1.05 -28.94
N MET A 84 -0.72 0.80 -27.70
CA MET A 84 -0.04 1.79 -26.88
C MET A 84 1.45 1.94 -27.25
N SER A 85 2.10 0.84 -27.64
CA SER A 85 3.48 0.81 -28.16
C SER A 85 3.62 1.64 -29.44
N ASP A 86 2.64 1.54 -30.35
CA ASP A 86 2.63 2.27 -31.62
C ASP A 86 2.40 3.78 -31.49
N ARG A 87 1.92 4.24 -30.32
CA ARG A 87 1.86 5.67 -30.00
C ARG A 87 3.22 6.19 -29.54
N GLN A 88 4.15 6.20 -30.50
CA GLN A 88 5.20 7.21 -30.63
C GLN A 88 5.95 7.57 -29.34
N MET A 89 6.51 6.56 -28.65
CA MET A 89 7.69 6.82 -27.84
C MET A 89 8.86 6.93 -28.83
N GLY A 90 9.21 8.16 -29.17
CA GLY A 90 10.44 8.47 -29.90
C GLY A 90 11.61 7.66 -29.32
N GLN A 91 12.51 7.21 -30.20
CA GLN A 91 13.58 6.28 -29.84
C GLN A 91 14.25 6.69 -28.53
N LEU A 92 14.29 5.76 -27.58
CA LEU A 92 14.91 5.97 -26.29
C LEU A 92 16.42 6.20 -26.50
N PRO A 93 17.01 7.26 -25.91
CA PRO A 93 18.35 7.74 -26.26
C PRO A 93 19.50 6.74 -25.97
N TRP A 94 19.25 5.65 -25.25
CA TRP A 94 20.24 4.59 -24.97
C TRP A 94 20.27 3.46 -26.02
N LYS A 95 19.47 3.54 -27.09
CA LYS A 95 19.49 2.57 -28.19
C LYS A 95 20.57 2.86 -29.26
N GLU A 96 21.25 4.01 -29.23
CA GLU A 96 22.24 4.38 -30.26
C GLU A 96 23.64 3.80 -30.02
N GLU A 97 24.00 3.35 -28.82
CA GLU A 97 25.39 2.96 -28.49
C GLU A 97 25.80 1.52 -28.84
N LYS A 98 25.12 0.84 -29.78
CA LYS A 98 25.52 -0.51 -30.24
C LYS A 98 25.86 -0.57 -31.72
N LYS A 99 26.69 0.36 -32.20
CA LYS A 99 27.42 0.18 -33.46
C LYS A 99 28.75 0.92 -33.41
N GLU A 100 29.71 0.50 -32.58
CA GLU A 100 31.12 0.82 -32.82
C GLU A 100 32.04 -0.07 -31.98
N THR A 101 32.22 -1.31 -32.43
CA THR A 101 33.47 -2.07 -32.23
C THR A 101 33.55 -3.16 -33.29
N GLU A 102 33.88 -2.77 -34.52
CA GLU A 102 34.58 -3.67 -35.44
C GLU A 102 35.43 -2.86 -36.43
N LYS A 103 36.67 -2.59 -36.04
CA LYS A 103 37.85 -2.69 -36.91
C LYS A 103 39.15 -2.63 -36.12
#